data_AF-X8JRG1-F1
#
_entry.id   AF-X8JRG1-F1
#
_cell.length_a   1.000
_cell.length_b   1.000
_cell.length_c   1.000
_cell.angle_alpha   90.00
_cell.angle_beta   90.00
_cell.angle_gamma   90.00
#
_symmetry.space_group_name_H-M   'P 1'
#
loop_
_entity.id
_entity.type
_entity.pdbx_description
1 polymer ?
#
loop_
_entity_poly.entity_id
_entity_poly.type
_entity_poly.pdbx_seq_one_letter_code
_entity_poly.pdbx_strand_id
1 'polypeptide(L)'
;MCPNHNDETVESLSADTVSGNPLPSAAVLGHIVDVHCHPTDTSPISDEHIQTVQLGQICAMSTNADDQAKVRELGARMGDRVIMCFGYHPWWSHKISILDKPLPTENHYRALFNPTEKQEEAFQCLISSLPPPRPLKDVLEELRQNLQLAPSTMLGEVGIDRAFRVRFSTNGDTRLSPFTVPQEHQLAVLEAQIAIAVELGKNISLHSVKASGATTELLRNMRNKHGAAWEKINLDLHSCTLSGETWKSIERAHQNVYLSLSTAINIRPNSTAVLQLIQSCDPTRLMVESDFPYISDTTQRTWDMLCLVARERGWRIEEEWDYQETTEQAEGKHEETWGAVKRMESNWNTFSKGGKGLLPNQESKKDRRLNELQRKYAPDDEDSD
;
A
#
# COMPACT_ATOMS: atom_id res chain seq x y z
N MET A 1 23.62 25.34 -36.19
CA MET A 1 23.53 23.88 -36.34
C MET A 1 24.11 23.27 -35.07
N CYS A 2 23.23 22.89 -34.16
CA CYS A 2 23.60 22.30 -32.88
C CYS A 2 23.99 20.83 -33.10
N PRO A 3 25.07 20.32 -32.50
CA PRO A 3 25.42 18.91 -32.60
C PRO A 3 24.45 18.06 -31.77
N ASN A 4 24.18 16.87 -32.30
CA ASN A 4 23.21 15.89 -31.83
C ASN A 4 23.33 15.56 -30.34
N HIS A 5 22.18 15.42 -29.68
CA HIS A 5 22.05 14.70 -28.42
C HIS A 5 22.49 13.25 -28.60
N ASN A 6 23.36 12.79 -27.71
CA ASN A 6 23.67 11.38 -27.51
C ASN A 6 22.40 10.65 -27.11
N ASP A 7 22.01 9.65 -27.91
CA ASP A 7 21.18 8.53 -27.49
C ASP A 7 22.00 7.75 -26.44
N GLU A 8 21.83 8.08 -25.17
CA GLU A 8 22.16 7.12 -24.11
C GLU A 8 21.16 5.97 -24.23
N THR A 9 21.65 4.81 -24.65
CA THR A 9 20.90 3.55 -24.57
C THR A 9 20.53 3.31 -23.12
N VAL A 10 19.29 3.64 -22.75
CA VAL A 10 18.74 3.40 -21.43
C VAL A 10 18.73 1.88 -21.20
N GLU A 11 19.56 1.39 -20.28
CA GLU A 11 19.65 -0.02 -19.92
C GLU A 11 18.29 -0.55 -19.47
N SER A 12 17.80 -1.60 -20.12
CA SER A 12 16.54 -2.24 -19.74
C SER A 12 16.73 -3.04 -18.44
N LEU A 13 15.86 -2.84 -17.46
CA LEU A 13 15.84 -3.68 -16.27
C LEU A 13 15.30 -5.08 -16.58
N SER A 14 16.00 -6.11 -16.11
CA SER A 14 15.46 -7.45 -15.93
C SER A 14 15.48 -7.83 -14.45
N ALA A 15 14.63 -8.77 -14.04
CA ALA A 15 14.65 -9.30 -12.68
C ALA A 15 16.05 -9.80 -12.29
N ASP A 16 16.75 -10.45 -13.23
CA ASP A 16 18.10 -10.99 -13.03
C ASP A 16 19.14 -9.90 -12.72
N THR A 17 18.96 -8.67 -13.24
CA THR A 17 19.88 -7.54 -12.97
C THR A 17 19.67 -6.88 -11.60
N VAL A 18 18.53 -7.17 -10.95
CA VAL A 18 18.15 -6.58 -9.66
C VAL A 18 18.23 -7.62 -8.53
N SER A 19 18.20 -8.92 -8.86
CA SER A 19 18.18 -10.00 -7.88
C SER A 19 19.56 -10.44 -7.39
N GLY A 20 19.63 -10.91 -6.14
CA GLY A 20 20.78 -11.63 -5.61
C GLY A 20 21.94 -10.73 -5.19
N ASN A 21 21.64 -9.49 -4.78
CA ASN A 21 22.65 -8.63 -4.16
C ASN A 21 23.17 -9.30 -2.88
N PRO A 22 24.48 -9.26 -2.59
CA PRO A 22 25.02 -9.83 -1.37
C PRO A 22 24.37 -9.15 -0.15
N LEU A 23 23.92 -9.95 0.80
CA LEU A 23 23.33 -9.44 2.04
C LEU A 23 24.42 -8.79 2.91
N PRO A 24 24.13 -7.66 3.59
CA PRO A 24 25.03 -7.04 4.54
C PRO A 24 24.98 -7.80 5.87
N SER A 25 25.63 -7.27 6.91
CA SER A 25 25.53 -7.84 8.25
C SER A 25 24.09 -7.88 8.78
N ALA A 26 23.79 -8.86 9.64
CA ALA A 26 22.48 -8.96 10.30
C ALA A 26 22.12 -7.70 11.12
N ALA A 27 23.13 -6.98 11.62
CA ALA A 27 22.93 -5.70 12.32
C ALA A 27 22.28 -4.67 11.38
N VAL A 28 22.75 -4.55 10.14
CA VAL A 28 22.18 -3.65 9.13
C VAL A 28 20.79 -4.11 8.71
N LEU A 29 20.59 -5.41 8.45
CA LEU A 29 19.29 -5.97 8.07
C LEU A 29 18.22 -5.75 9.16
N GLY A 30 18.62 -5.75 10.43
CA GLY A 30 17.74 -5.49 11.56
C GLY A 30 17.05 -4.12 11.57
N HIS A 31 17.53 -3.17 10.75
CA HIS A 31 16.92 -1.83 10.60
C HIS A 31 15.97 -1.72 9.39
N ILE A 32 15.82 -2.80 8.63
CA ILE A 32 14.96 -2.84 7.45
C ILE A 32 13.63 -3.47 7.82
N VAL A 33 12.56 -2.90 7.28
CA VAL A 33 11.21 -3.45 7.36
C VAL A 33 10.73 -3.80 5.96
N ASP A 34 10.27 -5.03 5.79
CA ASP A 34 9.46 -5.38 4.63
C ASP A 34 8.05 -4.84 4.87
N VAL A 35 7.69 -3.74 4.20
CA VAL A 35 6.41 -3.05 4.45
C VAL A 35 5.20 -3.78 3.85
N HIS A 36 5.42 -4.86 3.08
CA HIS A 36 4.35 -5.66 2.49
C HIS A 36 4.82 -7.05 2.04
N CYS A 37 4.30 -8.10 2.69
CA CYS A 37 4.52 -9.47 2.25
C CYS A 37 3.31 -10.37 2.53
N HIS A 38 3.26 -11.54 1.88
CA HIS A 38 2.16 -12.50 1.97
C HIS A 38 2.61 -13.86 2.55
N PRO A 39 3.30 -13.90 3.70
CA PRO A 39 3.97 -15.10 4.19
C PRO A 39 3.03 -16.30 4.41
N THR A 40 1.73 -16.04 4.56
CA THR A 40 0.68 -17.00 4.87
C THR A 40 0.04 -17.65 3.63
N ASP A 41 0.32 -17.15 2.43
CA ASP A 41 -0.15 -17.73 1.17
C ASP A 41 0.42 -19.14 0.93
N THR A 42 1.64 -19.39 1.42
CA THR A 42 2.31 -20.70 1.34
C THR A 42 2.29 -21.46 2.66
N SER A 43 1.24 -21.29 3.47
CA SER A 43 1.08 -22.01 4.74
C SER A 43 1.05 -23.54 4.57
N PRO A 44 1.54 -24.31 5.56
CA PRO A 44 2.03 -23.87 6.87
C PRO A 44 3.44 -23.28 6.84
N ILE A 45 3.69 -22.28 7.70
CA ILE A 45 5.01 -21.67 7.89
C ILE A 45 5.74 -22.41 9.03
N SER A 46 6.86 -23.08 8.73
CA SER A 46 7.65 -23.79 9.74
C SER A 46 8.54 -22.83 10.54
N ASP A 47 9.07 -23.30 11.68
CA ASP A 47 10.00 -22.50 12.49
C ASP A 47 11.33 -22.23 11.75
N GLU A 48 11.76 -23.17 10.90
CA GLU A 48 12.95 -22.99 10.04
C GLU A 48 12.74 -21.83 9.08
N HIS A 49 11.55 -21.72 8.45
CA HIS A 49 11.24 -20.58 7.59
C HIS A 49 11.29 -19.25 8.36
N ILE A 50 10.76 -19.20 9.59
CA ILE A 50 10.81 -17.99 10.43
C ILE A 50 12.26 -17.60 10.76
N GLN A 51 13.12 -18.58 11.07
CA GLN A 51 14.52 -18.33 11.44
C GLN A 51 15.35 -17.73 10.29
N THR A 52 14.93 -17.90 9.04
CA THR A 52 15.61 -17.28 7.88
C THR A 52 15.39 -15.77 7.76
N VAL A 53 14.36 -15.23 8.43
CA VAL A 53 14.07 -13.79 8.37
C VAL A 53 15.12 -13.02 9.18
N GLN A 54 15.94 -12.23 8.49
CA GLN A 54 16.97 -11.39 9.11
C GLN A 54 16.56 -9.91 9.22
N LEU A 55 15.44 -9.54 8.60
CA LEU A 55 14.87 -8.19 8.67
C LEU A 55 14.39 -7.86 10.10
N GLY A 56 14.39 -6.58 10.46
CA GLY A 56 13.89 -6.12 11.76
C GLY A 56 12.42 -6.47 11.96
N GLN A 57 11.59 -6.11 10.97
CA GLN A 57 10.16 -6.40 10.97
C GLN A 57 9.65 -6.76 9.57
N ILE A 58 8.50 -7.41 9.51
CA ILE A 58 7.73 -7.61 8.29
C ILE A 58 6.27 -7.22 8.53
N CYS A 59 5.61 -6.69 7.50
CA CYS A 59 4.17 -6.44 7.50
C CYS A 59 3.47 -7.58 6.77
N ALA A 60 2.89 -8.50 7.54
CA ALA A 60 2.24 -9.70 7.01
C ALA A 60 0.79 -9.38 6.65
N MET A 61 0.51 -9.37 5.34
CA MET A 61 -0.79 -9.02 4.78
C MET A 61 -1.72 -10.21 4.76
N SER A 62 -2.93 -10.00 5.29
CA SER A 62 -4.04 -10.91 5.02
C SER A 62 -4.84 -10.42 3.83
N THR A 63 -5.43 -11.34 3.06
CA THR A 63 -6.31 -10.99 1.94
C THR A 63 -7.78 -11.36 2.19
N ASN A 64 -8.06 -12.27 3.13
CA ASN A 64 -9.40 -12.79 3.41
C ASN A 64 -9.48 -13.43 4.81
N ALA A 65 -10.67 -13.91 5.19
CA ALA A 65 -10.94 -14.50 6.50
C ALA A 65 -9.99 -15.65 6.92
N ASP A 66 -9.71 -16.60 6.01
CA ASP A 66 -8.85 -17.74 6.30
C ASP A 66 -7.40 -17.29 6.51
N ASP A 67 -7.00 -16.27 5.76
CA ASP A 67 -5.66 -15.71 5.79
C ASP A 67 -5.40 -14.85 7.03
N GLN A 68 -6.41 -14.08 7.47
CA GLN A 68 -6.34 -13.31 8.72
C GLN A 68 -6.06 -14.21 9.94
N ALA A 69 -6.61 -15.43 9.98
CA ALA A 69 -6.33 -16.35 11.08
C ALA A 69 -4.86 -16.76 11.13
N LYS A 70 -4.24 -17.00 9.96
CA LYS A 70 -2.83 -17.37 9.83
C LYS A 70 -1.90 -16.20 10.16
N VAL A 71 -2.25 -14.98 9.74
CA VAL A 71 -1.50 -13.76 10.10
C VAL A 71 -1.49 -13.56 11.61
N ARG A 72 -2.61 -13.81 12.29
CA ARG A 72 -2.69 -13.77 13.75
C ARG A 72 -1.77 -14.79 14.41
N GLU A 73 -1.76 -16.02 13.90
CA GLU A 73 -0.87 -17.08 14.40
C GLU A 73 0.60 -16.72 14.20
N LEU A 74 0.96 -16.18 13.04
CA LEU A 74 2.32 -15.73 12.73
C LEU A 74 2.75 -14.60 13.68
N GLY A 75 1.87 -13.62 13.92
CA GLY A 75 2.10 -12.55 14.89
C GLY A 75 2.30 -13.07 16.32
N ALA A 76 1.53 -14.08 16.74
CA ALA A 76 1.72 -14.72 18.04
C ALA A 76 3.07 -15.45 18.16
N ARG A 77 3.59 -16.01 17.06
CA ARG A 77 4.87 -16.72 17.02
C ARG A 77 6.08 -15.80 16.93
N MET A 78 5.99 -14.70 16.20
CA MET A 78 7.11 -13.78 15.93
C MET A 78 7.10 -12.50 16.78
N GLY A 79 6.00 -12.21 17.49
CA GLY A 79 5.87 -11.04 18.35
C GLY A 79 6.03 -9.73 17.57
N ASP A 80 6.78 -8.79 18.13
CA ASP A 80 6.98 -7.45 17.56
C ASP A 80 7.73 -7.43 16.21
N ARG A 81 8.28 -8.57 15.77
CA ARG A 81 8.86 -8.70 14.42
C ARG A 81 7.81 -8.78 13.31
N VAL A 82 6.53 -8.93 13.65
CA VAL A 82 5.43 -8.99 12.68
C VAL A 82 4.41 -7.90 12.98
N ILE A 83 4.22 -7.04 12.00
CA ILE A 83 3.05 -6.17 11.93
C ILE A 83 1.93 -6.98 11.28
N MET A 84 0.89 -7.28 12.06
CA MET A 84 -0.28 -8.00 11.57
C MET A 84 -1.18 -7.04 10.78
N CYS A 85 -1.31 -7.28 9.48
CA CYS A 85 -2.18 -6.50 8.62
C CYS A 85 -3.45 -7.31 8.31
N PHE A 86 -4.59 -6.74 8.66
CA PHE A 86 -5.90 -7.38 8.49
C PHE A 86 -6.74 -6.64 7.45
N GLY A 87 -7.36 -7.36 6.52
CA GLY A 87 -8.12 -6.74 5.44
C GLY A 87 -8.72 -7.76 4.49
N TYR A 88 -9.73 -7.29 3.75
CA TYR A 88 -10.37 -8.03 2.66
C TYR A 88 -9.97 -7.42 1.33
N HIS A 89 -9.11 -8.15 0.61
CA HIS A 89 -8.59 -7.79 -0.70
C HIS A 89 -9.72 -7.73 -1.75
N PRO A 90 -9.68 -6.82 -2.74
CA PRO A 90 -10.71 -6.71 -3.79
C PRO A 90 -11.00 -8.00 -4.55
N TRP A 91 -10.06 -8.95 -4.61
CA TRP A 91 -10.30 -10.27 -5.18
C TRP A 91 -11.48 -11.00 -4.52
N TRP A 92 -11.71 -10.78 -3.22
CA TRP A 92 -12.74 -11.45 -2.44
C TRP A 92 -14.02 -10.63 -2.29
N SER A 93 -14.04 -9.38 -2.77
CA SER A 93 -15.19 -8.47 -2.67
C SER A 93 -16.49 -9.04 -3.26
N HIS A 94 -16.40 -9.91 -4.26
CA HIS A 94 -17.58 -10.60 -4.82
C HIS A 94 -18.31 -11.50 -3.82
N LYS A 95 -17.59 -12.04 -2.82
CA LYS A 95 -18.16 -12.87 -1.75
C LYS A 95 -18.81 -12.04 -0.64
N ILE A 96 -18.81 -10.72 -0.75
CA ILE A 96 -19.35 -9.80 0.25
C ILE A 96 -20.59 -9.12 -0.34
N SER A 97 -21.69 -9.13 0.42
CA SER A 97 -22.89 -8.37 0.11
C SER A 97 -22.86 -7.02 0.81
N ILE A 98 -23.11 -5.95 0.06
CA ILE A 98 -23.26 -4.59 0.59
C ILE A 98 -24.69 -4.33 1.12
N LEU A 99 -25.57 -5.34 1.10
CA LEU A 99 -26.90 -5.27 1.67
C LEU A 99 -26.90 -5.80 3.10
N ASP A 100 -27.71 -5.18 3.98
CA ASP A 100 -27.88 -5.64 5.36
C ASP A 100 -28.38 -7.08 5.45
N LYS A 101 -29.29 -7.44 4.54
CA LYS A 101 -29.76 -8.81 4.34
C LYS A 101 -29.32 -9.27 2.95
N PRO A 102 -28.32 -10.16 2.86
CA PRO A 102 -27.86 -10.67 1.57
C PRO A 102 -28.98 -11.36 0.80
N LEU A 103 -28.95 -11.22 -0.52
CA LEU A 103 -29.80 -11.99 -1.41
C LEU A 103 -29.39 -13.48 -1.36
N PRO A 104 -30.29 -14.41 -1.73
CA PRO A 104 -29.91 -15.79 -2.01
C PRO A 104 -28.71 -15.85 -2.97
N THR A 105 -27.85 -16.85 -2.80
CA THR A 105 -26.54 -16.97 -3.49
C THR A 105 -26.62 -16.64 -4.98
N GLU A 106 -27.47 -17.33 -5.75
CA GLU A 106 -27.58 -17.09 -7.19
C GLU A 106 -28.04 -15.66 -7.51
N ASN A 107 -29.02 -15.13 -6.79
CA ASN A 107 -29.55 -13.79 -7.01
C ASN A 107 -28.50 -12.71 -6.74
N HIS A 108 -27.67 -12.87 -5.69
CA HIS A 108 -26.57 -11.96 -5.39
C HIS A 108 -25.56 -11.92 -6.53
N TYR A 109 -25.03 -13.08 -6.94
CA TYR A 109 -23.99 -13.12 -7.97
C TYR A 109 -24.53 -12.76 -9.35
N ARG A 110 -25.79 -13.08 -9.65
CA ARG A 110 -26.44 -12.67 -10.90
C ARG A 110 -26.59 -11.15 -10.96
N ALA A 111 -27.02 -10.52 -9.87
CA ALA A 111 -27.10 -9.06 -9.78
C ALA A 111 -25.71 -8.41 -9.88
N LEU A 112 -24.69 -8.99 -9.23
CA LEU A 112 -23.34 -8.45 -9.21
C LEU A 112 -22.63 -8.56 -10.56
N PHE A 113 -22.69 -9.74 -11.20
CA PHE A 113 -21.97 -10.01 -12.44
C PHE A 113 -22.76 -9.67 -13.70
N ASN A 114 -24.08 -9.56 -13.60
CA ASN A 114 -25.00 -9.25 -14.69
C ASN A 114 -24.70 -10.06 -15.97
N PRO A 115 -24.77 -11.40 -15.92
CA PRO A 115 -24.38 -12.27 -17.04
C PRO A 115 -25.25 -12.02 -18.27
N THR A 116 -24.63 -11.93 -19.44
CA THR A 116 -25.35 -11.96 -20.73
C THR A 116 -25.81 -13.37 -21.07
N GLU A 117 -26.74 -13.51 -22.03
CA GLU A 117 -27.21 -14.83 -22.51
C GLU A 117 -26.06 -15.77 -22.92
N LYS A 118 -25.01 -15.23 -23.55
CA LYS A 118 -23.82 -15.99 -23.96
C LYS A 118 -22.94 -16.44 -22.80
N GLN A 119 -23.09 -15.83 -21.63
CA GLN A 119 -22.32 -16.13 -20.42
C GLN A 119 -23.10 -16.98 -19.43
N GLU A 120 -24.35 -17.36 -19.73
CA GLU A 120 -25.20 -18.09 -18.79
C GLU A 120 -24.60 -19.45 -18.39
N GLU A 121 -24.06 -20.22 -19.34
CA GLU A 121 -23.39 -21.49 -19.04
C GLU A 121 -22.17 -21.29 -18.13
N ALA A 122 -21.35 -20.26 -18.42
CA ALA A 122 -20.23 -19.89 -17.58
C ALA A 122 -20.67 -19.43 -16.18
N PHE A 123 -21.78 -18.71 -16.08
CA PHE A 123 -22.36 -18.27 -14.81
C PHE A 123 -22.83 -19.46 -13.98
N GLN A 124 -23.55 -20.40 -14.59
CA GLN A 124 -24.02 -21.62 -13.93
C GLN A 124 -22.87 -22.51 -13.45
N CYS A 125 -21.79 -22.60 -14.23
CA CYS A 125 -20.56 -23.26 -13.80
C CYS A 125 -19.93 -22.55 -12.59
N LEU A 126 -19.82 -21.21 -12.64
CA LEU A 126 -19.22 -20.43 -11.57
C LEU A 126 -20.02 -20.52 -10.25
N ILE A 127 -21.33 -20.29 -10.30
CA ILE A 127 -22.18 -20.22 -9.11
C ILE A 127 -22.17 -21.53 -8.31
N SER A 128 -21.97 -22.67 -8.96
CA SER A 128 -21.87 -23.97 -8.31
C SER A 128 -20.71 -24.09 -7.31
N SER A 129 -19.67 -23.26 -7.46
CA SER A 129 -18.48 -23.25 -6.59
C SER A 129 -18.40 -22.03 -5.66
N LEU A 130 -19.33 -21.08 -5.79
CA LEU A 130 -19.33 -19.86 -4.97
C LEU A 130 -20.12 -20.06 -3.66
N PRO A 131 -19.60 -19.58 -2.52
CA PRO A 131 -20.30 -19.67 -1.24
C PRO A 131 -21.46 -18.67 -1.19
N PRO A 132 -22.40 -18.80 -0.23
CA PRO A 132 -23.32 -17.73 0.10
C PRO A 132 -22.57 -16.42 0.41
N PRO A 133 -23.07 -15.25 -0.05
CA PRO A 133 -22.41 -13.98 0.20
C PRO A 133 -22.47 -13.60 1.69
N ARG A 134 -21.34 -13.15 2.24
CA ARG A 134 -21.25 -12.66 3.62
C ARG A 134 -21.78 -11.23 3.71
N PRO A 135 -22.60 -10.87 4.71
CA PRO A 135 -22.95 -9.47 4.95
C PRO A 135 -21.70 -8.63 5.22
N LEU A 136 -21.60 -7.45 4.61
CA LEU A 136 -20.49 -6.51 4.85
C LEU A 136 -20.38 -6.16 6.33
N LYS A 137 -21.50 -6.03 7.04
CA LYS A 137 -21.51 -5.77 8.49
C LYS A 137 -20.71 -6.80 9.29
N ASP A 138 -20.86 -8.09 8.98
CA ASP A 138 -20.16 -9.16 9.70
C ASP A 138 -18.66 -9.15 9.38
N VAL A 139 -18.32 -8.87 8.12
CA VAL A 139 -16.93 -8.68 7.68
C VAL A 139 -16.26 -7.51 8.43
N LEU A 140 -16.97 -6.40 8.58
CA LEU A 140 -16.49 -5.21 9.28
C LEU A 140 -16.35 -5.42 10.80
N GLU A 141 -17.26 -6.16 11.42
CA GLU A 141 -17.18 -6.51 12.85
C GLU A 141 -15.94 -7.37 13.13
N GLU A 142 -15.70 -8.38 12.29
CA GLU A 142 -14.50 -9.22 12.37
C GLU A 142 -13.21 -8.40 12.15
N LEU A 143 -13.20 -7.53 11.15
CA LEU A 143 -12.07 -6.65 10.87
C LEU A 143 -11.76 -5.73 12.05
N ARG A 144 -12.80 -5.13 12.67
CA ARG A 144 -12.63 -4.27 13.85
C ARG A 144 -11.96 -5.03 15.00
N GLN A 145 -12.41 -6.25 15.29
CA GLN A 145 -11.83 -7.08 16.34
C GLN A 145 -10.37 -7.39 16.06
N ASN A 146 -10.04 -7.72 14.80
CA ASN A 146 -8.66 -8.01 14.40
C ASN A 146 -7.74 -6.78 14.51
N LEU A 147 -8.19 -5.62 14.08
CA LEU A 147 -7.43 -4.37 14.18
C LEU A 147 -7.24 -3.87 15.62
N GLN A 148 -7.95 -4.44 16.59
CA GLN A 148 -7.79 -4.12 18.01
C GLN A 148 -6.87 -5.11 18.75
N LEU A 149 -6.35 -6.15 18.08
CA LEU A 149 -5.51 -7.17 18.71
C LEU A 149 -4.17 -6.62 19.24
N ALA A 150 -3.59 -5.63 18.56
CA ALA A 150 -2.40 -4.94 19.02
C ALA A 150 -2.42 -3.47 18.56
N PRO A 151 -1.72 -2.56 19.26
CA PRO A 151 -1.58 -1.17 18.80
C PRO A 151 -0.95 -1.07 17.41
N SER A 152 0.00 -1.95 17.09
CA SER A 152 0.79 -1.96 15.86
C SER A 152 0.08 -2.52 14.62
N THR A 153 -1.10 -3.13 14.74
CA THR A 153 -1.79 -3.71 13.58
C THR A 153 -2.08 -2.67 12.51
N MET A 154 -2.22 -3.10 11.26
CA MET A 154 -2.59 -2.23 10.13
C MET A 154 -3.80 -2.78 9.37
N LEU A 155 -4.47 -1.91 8.62
CA LEU A 155 -5.45 -2.33 7.62
C LEU A 155 -4.70 -2.73 6.34
N GLY A 156 -4.81 -3.99 5.95
CA GLY A 156 -4.17 -4.47 4.72
C GLY A 156 -4.27 -5.99 4.55
N GLU A 157 -4.29 -6.51 3.34
CA GLU A 157 -4.31 -5.78 2.07
C GLU A 157 -5.76 -5.45 1.66
N VAL A 158 -6.02 -4.20 1.30
CA VAL A 158 -7.33 -3.73 0.81
C VAL A 158 -7.13 -2.84 -0.40
N GLY A 159 -8.10 -2.74 -1.32
CA GLY A 159 -7.92 -1.84 -2.44
C GLY A 159 -8.88 -2.02 -3.61
N ILE A 160 -8.40 -1.65 -4.80
CA ILE A 160 -9.15 -1.70 -6.06
C ILE A 160 -8.35 -2.49 -7.10
N ASP A 161 -8.98 -3.52 -7.68
CA ASP A 161 -8.40 -4.30 -8.76
C ASP A 161 -9.36 -4.37 -9.95
N ARG A 162 -9.10 -3.55 -10.97
CA ARG A 162 -9.87 -3.54 -12.21
C ARG A 162 -9.44 -4.62 -13.21
N ALA A 163 -8.32 -5.31 -12.95
CA ALA A 163 -7.84 -6.41 -13.78
C ALA A 163 -8.36 -7.77 -13.30
N PHE A 164 -8.80 -7.87 -12.05
CA PHE A 164 -9.26 -9.11 -11.44
C PHE A 164 -10.44 -9.74 -12.18
N ARG A 165 -10.33 -11.06 -12.36
CA ARG A 165 -11.39 -11.94 -12.85
C ARG A 165 -11.59 -13.08 -11.88
N VAL A 166 -12.85 -13.39 -11.59
CA VAL A 166 -13.21 -14.50 -10.70
C VAL A 166 -12.72 -15.80 -11.32
N ARG A 167 -12.15 -16.70 -10.52
CA ARG A 167 -11.60 -17.97 -10.99
C ARG A 167 -12.65 -19.07 -10.93
N PHE A 168 -12.67 -19.94 -11.94
CA PHE A 168 -13.31 -21.25 -11.90
C PHE A 168 -12.43 -22.23 -11.15
N SER A 169 -13.04 -23.16 -10.43
CA SER A 169 -12.39 -24.41 -10.04
C SER A 169 -13.20 -25.56 -10.63
N THR A 170 -12.67 -26.20 -11.67
CA THR A 170 -13.32 -27.37 -12.30
C THR A 170 -12.31 -28.51 -12.33
N ASN A 171 -12.57 -29.59 -11.58
CA ASN A 171 -11.72 -30.79 -11.53
C ASN A 171 -10.23 -30.51 -11.20
N GLY A 172 -9.95 -29.49 -10.40
CA GLY A 172 -8.59 -29.08 -10.02
C GLY A 172 -7.92 -28.08 -10.97
N ASP A 173 -8.47 -27.86 -12.18
CA ASP A 173 -8.00 -26.83 -13.10
C ASP A 173 -8.60 -25.48 -12.75
N THR A 174 -7.73 -24.51 -12.46
CA THR A 174 -8.14 -23.13 -12.17
C THR A 174 -8.09 -22.30 -13.45
N ARG A 175 -9.25 -21.81 -13.92
CA ARG A 175 -9.35 -20.97 -15.14
C ARG A 175 -9.99 -19.63 -14.83
N LEU A 176 -9.65 -18.57 -15.58
CA LEU A 176 -10.29 -17.27 -15.40
C LEU A 176 -11.68 -17.26 -16.01
N SER A 177 -12.67 -16.84 -15.23
CA SER A 177 -14.04 -16.59 -15.72
C SER A 177 -14.13 -15.27 -16.49
N PRO A 178 -15.21 -15.04 -17.27
CA PRO A 178 -15.44 -13.75 -17.90
C PRO A 178 -15.92 -12.68 -16.90
N PHE A 179 -16.17 -13.05 -15.64
CA PHE A 179 -16.81 -12.17 -14.65
C PHE A 179 -15.79 -11.35 -13.86
N THR A 180 -16.06 -10.06 -13.79
CA THR A 180 -15.31 -9.07 -13.00
C THR A 180 -16.23 -8.48 -11.94
N VAL A 181 -15.66 -8.03 -10.82
CA VAL A 181 -16.44 -7.32 -9.81
C VAL A 181 -16.59 -5.85 -10.21
N PRO A 182 -17.80 -5.29 -10.25
CA PRO A 182 -18.00 -3.86 -10.52
C PRO A 182 -17.16 -2.99 -9.59
N GLN A 183 -16.53 -1.95 -10.14
CA GLN A 183 -15.66 -1.05 -9.38
C GLN A 183 -16.40 -0.39 -8.21
N GLU A 184 -17.66 -0.01 -8.41
CA GLU A 184 -18.51 0.57 -7.35
C GLU A 184 -18.69 -0.38 -6.17
N HIS A 185 -18.82 -1.69 -6.42
CA HIS A 185 -18.91 -2.70 -5.36
C HIS A 185 -17.58 -2.87 -4.62
N GLN A 186 -16.46 -2.87 -5.34
CA GLN A 186 -15.13 -2.90 -4.72
C GLN A 186 -14.91 -1.67 -3.83
N LEU A 187 -15.27 -0.48 -4.32
CA LEU A 187 -15.17 0.79 -3.58
C LEU A 187 -16.06 0.78 -2.35
N ALA A 188 -17.30 0.29 -2.43
CA ALA A 188 -18.20 0.23 -1.28
C ALA A 188 -17.61 -0.64 -0.14
N VAL A 189 -17.01 -1.78 -0.47
CA VAL A 189 -16.33 -2.64 0.51
C VAL A 189 -15.07 -1.94 1.05
N LEU A 190 -14.24 -1.36 0.16
CA LEU A 190 -13.00 -0.68 0.53
C LEU A 190 -13.24 0.52 1.45
N GLU A 191 -14.14 1.42 1.09
CA GLU A 191 -14.44 2.62 1.88
C GLU A 191 -14.97 2.27 3.28
N ALA A 192 -15.72 1.18 3.40
CA ALA A 192 -16.20 0.72 4.69
C ALA A 192 -15.06 0.18 5.58
N GLN A 193 -14.09 -0.53 4.99
CA GLN A 193 -12.88 -0.96 5.71
C GLN A 193 -12.00 0.23 6.11
N ILE A 194 -11.80 1.20 5.21
CA ILE A 194 -11.06 2.44 5.48
C ILE A 194 -11.70 3.22 6.63
N ALA A 195 -13.04 3.29 6.69
CA ALA A 195 -13.73 3.99 7.77
C ALA A 195 -13.36 3.43 9.16
N ILE A 196 -13.20 2.10 9.28
CA ILE A 196 -12.73 1.47 10.52
C ILE A 196 -11.28 1.85 10.83
N ALA A 197 -10.40 1.83 9.82
CA ALA A 197 -9.01 2.22 10.01
C ALA A 197 -8.87 3.67 10.48
N VAL A 198 -9.63 4.59 9.88
CA VAL A 198 -9.69 6.00 10.32
C VAL A 198 -10.20 6.12 11.76
N GLU A 199 -11.26 5.41 12.10
CA GLU A 199 -11.83 5.43 13.46
C GLU A 199 -10.84 4.90 14.50
N LEU A 200 -10.12 3.82 14.18
CA LEU A 200 -9.18 3.16 15.08
C LEU A 200 -7.75 3.73 15.01
N GLY A 201 -7.49 4.71 14.14
CA GLY A 201 -6.16 5.29 13.95
C GLY A 201 -5.14 4.30 13.36
N LYS A 202 -5.57 3.42 12.45
CA LYS A 202 -4.74 2.38 11.83
C LYS A 202 -4.24 2.81 10.46
N ASN A 203 -2.95 2.63 10.24
CA ASN A 203 -2.35 2.85 8.92
C ASN A 203 -2.82 1.79 7.92
N ILE A 204 -2.71 2.11 6.63
CA ILE A 204 -3.31 1.34 5.55
C ILE A 204 -2.23 0.91 4.56
N SER A 205 -2.30 -0.34 4.11
CA SER A 205 -1.62 -0.82 2.90
C SER A 205 -2.67 -1.01 1.80
N LEU A 206 -2.56 -0.24 0.72
CA LEU A 206 -3.60 -0.07 -0.30
C LEU A 206 -3.20 -0.62 -1.68
N HIS A 207 -3.93 -1.64 -2.14
CA HIS A 207 -3.84 -2.20 -3.48
C HIS A 207 -4.50 -1.32 -4.54
N SER A 208 -3.83 -1.17 -5.68
CA SER A 208 -4.35 -0.37 -6.78
C SER A 208 -3.86 -0.86 -8.14
N VAL A 209 -4.66 -1.70 -8.80
CA VAL A 209 -4.33 -2.27 -10.12
C VAL A 209 -5.27 -1.76 -11.21
N LYS A 210 -4.66 -1.13 -12.23
CA LYS A 210 -5.37 -0.47 -13.35
C LYS A 210 -6.41 0.57 -12.91
N ALA A 211 -6.21 1.15 -11.72
CA ALA A 211 -7.20 1.97 -11.03
C ALA A 211 -6.73 3.41 -10.72
N SER A 212 -5.68 3.92 -11.37
CA SER A 212 -5.07 5.22 -11.04
C SER A 212 -6.06 6.37 -10.82
N GLY A 213 -7.01 6.57 -11.74
CA GLY A 213 -8.05 7.60 -11.60
C GLY A 213 -8.99 7.36 -10.41
N ALA A 214 -9.38 6.11 -10.17
CA ALA A 214 -10.21 5.73 -9.04
C ALA A 214 -9.46 5.87 -7.70
N THR A 215 -8.17 5.57 -7.68
CA THR A 215 -7.31 5.74 -6.49
C THR A 215 -7.14 7.21 -6.14
N THR A 216 -6.87 8.09 -7.11
CA THR A 216 -6.81 9.54 -6.87
C THR A 216 -8.15 10.08 -6.36
N GLU A 217 -9.26 9.61 -6.94
CA GLU A 217 -10.61 9.98 -6.50
C GLU A 217 -10.91 9.51 -5.06
N LEU A 218 -10.55 8.26 -4.75
CA LEU A 218 -10.68 7.68 -3.40
C LEU A 218 -9.93 8.52 -2.38
N LEU A 219 -8.65 8.83 -2.60
CA LEU A 219 -7.84 9.62 -1.67
C LEU A 219 -8.45 11.00 -1.40
N ARG A 220 -8.94 11.66 -2.47
CA ARG A 220 -9.66 12.94 -2.35
C ARG A 220 -10.93 12.79 -1.53
N ASN A 221 -11.73 11.75 -1.79
CA ASN A 221 -13.00 11.54 -1.11
C ASN A 221 -12.82 11.15 0.35
N MET A 222 -11.82 10.32 0.68
CA MET A 222 -11.51 9.96 2.07
C MET A 222 -11.05 11.20 2.86
N ARG A 223 -10.20 12.04 2.26
CA ARG A 223 -9.81 13.33 2.85
C ARG A 223 -11.02 14.25 3.09
N ASN A 224 -11.90 14.38 2.10
CA ASN A 224 -13.10 15.22 2.23
C ASN A 224 -14.09 14.71 3.29
N LYS A 225 -14.27 13.37 3.34
CA LYS A 225 -15.22 12.71 4.24
C LYS A 225 -14.75 12.68 5.69
N HIS A 226 -13.46 12.42 5.92
CA HIS A 226 -12.91 12.17 7.25
C HIS A 226 -12.01 13.30 7.78
N GLY A 227 -11.63 14.27 6.95
CA GLY A 227 -10.91 15.48 7.35
C GLY A 227 -9.63 15.19 8.14
N ALA A 228 -9.51 15.81 9.31
CA ALA A 228 -8.34 15.65 10.17
C ALA A 228 -8.09 14.21 10.64
N ALA A 229 -9.13 13.36 10.73
CA ALA A 229 -8.95 11.97 11.13
C ALA A 229 -8.24 11.16 10.03
N TRP A 230 -8.52 11.45 8.76
CA TRP A 230 -7.80 10.85 7.63
C TRP A 230 -6.31 11.20 7.66
N GLU A 231 -5.99 12.47 7.88
CA GLU A 231 -4.60 12.96 7.90
C GLU A 231 -3.80 12.50 9.13
N LYS A 232 -4.44 11.84 10.10
CA LYS A 232 -3.79 11.22 11.27
C LYS A 232 -3.35 9.79 11.03
N ILE A 233 -3.83 9.14 9.98
CA ILE A 233 -3.36 7.81 9.57
C ILE A 233 -2.54 7.94 8.31
N ASN A 234 -1.54 7.09 8.12
CA ASN A 234 -0.78 7.00 6.89
C ASN A 234 -1.29 5.86 6.00
N LEU A 235 -1.15 6.05 4.69
CA LEU A 235 -1.52 5.09 3.67
C LEU A 235 -0.33 4.82 2.77
N ASP A 236 0.01 3.56 2.60
CA ASP A 236 0.99 3.09 1.64
C ASP A 236 0.30 2.60 0.38
N LEU A 237 0.66 3.18 -0.77
CA LEU A 237 0.31 2.62 -2.08
C LEU A 237 1.31 1.52 -2.40
N HIS A 238 0.99 0.29 -2.01
CA HIS A 238 1.95 -0.80 -2.17
C HIS A 238 2.17 -1.16 -3.63
N SER A 239 3.37 -1.67 -3.93
CA SER A 239 3.83 -2.02 -5.27
C SER A 239 3.41 -0.99 -6.33
N CYS A 240 3.59 0.30 -6.02
CA CYS A 240 2.96 1.39 -6.75
C CYS A 240 3.29 1.38 -8.24
N THR A 241 2.26 1.34 -9.09
CA THR A 241 2.39 1.34 -10.56
C THR A 241 1.92 2.65 -11.22
N LEU A 242 1.75 3.72 -10.43
CA LEU A 242 1.39 5.03 -10.94
C LEU A 242 2.54 5.65 -11.74
N SER A 243 2.21 6.54 -12.68
CA SER A 243 3.23 7.37 -13.32
C SER A 243 3.84 8.37 -12.33
N GLY A 244 5.08 8.77 -12.54
CA GLY A 244 5.74 9.78 -11.70
C GLY A 244 4.96 11.11 -11.64
N GLU A 245 4.29 11.50 -12.73
CA GLU A 245 3.40 12.68 -12.75
C GLU A 245 2.18 12.50 -11.84
N THR A 246 1.49 11.35 -11.95
CA THR A 246 0.32 11.06 -11.10
C THR A 246 0.73 11.01 -9.64
N TRP A 247 1.86 10.35 -9.33
CA TRP A 247 2.42 10.32 -7.98
C TRP A 247 2.71 11.71 -7.46
N LYS A 248 3.39 12.57 -8.23
CA LYS A 248 3.67 13.96 -7.82
C LYS A 248 2.40 14.77 -7.52
N SER A 249 1.31 14.51 -8.22
CA SER A 249 0.01 15.12 -7.91
C SER A 249 -0.52 14.64 -6.54
N ILE A 250 -0.52 13.33 -6.30
CA ILE A 250 -0.96 12.73 -5.04
C ILE A 250 -0.09 13.20 -3.87
N GLU A 251 1.23 13.12 -4.01
CA GLU A 251 2.21 13.51 -2.99
C GLU A 251 2.02 14.96 -2.53
N ARG A 252 1.73 15.88 -3.46
CA ARG A 252 1.46 17.29 -3.14
C ARG A 252 0.11 17.48 -2.43
N ALA A 253 -0.89 16.70 -2.80
CA ALA A 253 -2.26 16.86 -2.31
C ALA A 253 -2.49 16.15 -0.96
N HIS A 254 -1.76 15.07 -0.70
CA HIS A 254 -1.93 14.18 0.45
C HIS A 254 -0.60 13.94 1.14
N GLN A 255 -0.45 14.44 2.36
CA GLN A 255 0.83 14.33 3.08
C GLN A 255 1.02 12.98 3.76
N ASN A 256 -0.09 12.31 4.03
CA ASN A 256 -0.14 11.02 4.69
C ASN A 256 -0.04 9.82 3.72
N VAL A 257 0.29 10.06 2.44
CA VAL A 257 0.40 9.01 1.42
C VAL A 257 1.86 8.73 1.10
N TYR A 258 2.23 7.47 1.22
CA TYR A 258 3.52 6.87 0.94
C TYR A 258 3.39 5.92 -0.26
N LEU A 259 4.53 5.52 -0.82
CA LEU A 259 4.57 4.40 -1.74
C LEU A 259 5.70 3.46 -1.35
N SER A 260 5.47 2.19 -1.61
CA SER A 260 6.49 1.15 -1.60
C SER A 260 6.59 0.52 -3.00
N LEU A 261 7.70 -0.19 -3.20
CA LEU A 261 8.02 -0.88 -4.44
C LEU A 261 8.54 -2.27 -4.10
N SER A 262 8.25 -3.23 -4.96
CA SER A 262 8.73 -4.60 -4.89
C SER A 262 9.49 -5.00 -6.15
N THR A 263 10.41 -5.95 -6.00
CA THR A 263 11.02 -6.59 -7.18
C THR A 263 10.01 -7.42 -7.97
N ALA A 264 9.01 -7.99 -7.31
CA ALA A 264 8.03 -8.91 -7.90
C ALA A 264 7.06 -8.23 -8.88
N ILE A 265 6.61 -7.01 -8.57
CA ILE A 265 5.58 -6.31 -9.34
C ILE A 265 6.15 -5.19 -10.22
N ASN A 266 7.12 -4.44 -9.69
CA ASN A 266 7.58 -3.21 -10.34
C ASN A 266 8.68 -3.45 -11.38
N ILE A 267 9.42 -4.55 -11.31
CA ILE A 267 10.45 -4.88 -12.30
C ILE A 267 9.82 -5.58 -13.50
N ARG A 268 9.75 -4.85 -14.62
CA ARG A 268 9.18 -5.34 -15.86
C ARG A 268 10.18 -5.21 -17.00
N PRO A 269 10.35 -6.27 -17.83
CA PRO A 269 11.22 -6.19 -19.00
C PRO A 269 10.84 -5.01 -19.88
N ASN A 270 11.85 -4.28 -20.36
CA ASN A 270 11.70 -3.12 -21.24
C ASN A 270 10.88 -1.96 -20.64
N SER A 271 10.81 -1.84 -19.31
CA SER A 271 10.15 -0.73 -18.64
C SER A 271 11.10 0.00 -17.71
N THR A 272 11.11 1.33 -17.80
CA THR A 272 11.83 2.23 -16.89
C THR A 272 10.90 2.93 -15.90
N ALA A 273 9.62 2.55 -15.85
CA ALA A 273 8.60 3.23 -15.05
C ALA A 273 8.95 3.24 -13.56
N VAL A 274 9.45 2.12 -13.03
CA VAL A 274 9.90 2.02 -11.63
C VAL A 274 11.08 2.97 -11.35
N LEU A 275 12.05 3.09 -12.26
CA LEU A 275 13.19 4.00 -12.13
C LEU A 275 12.74 5.46 -12.07
N GLN A 276 11.85 5.83 -12.98
CA GLN A 276 11.26 7.17 -13.02
C GLN A 276 10.49 7.47 -11.74
N LEU A 277 9.75 6.49 -11.21
CA LEU A 277 9.00 6.64 -9.97
C LEU A 277 9.93 6.78 -8.75
N ILE A 278 10.99 5.98 -8.67
CA ILE A 278 12.04 6.11 -7.65
C ILE A 278 12.63 7.52 -7.70
N GLN A 279 13.07 7.99 -8.86
CA GLN A 279 13.68 9.32 -9.01
C GLN A 279 12.70 10.46 -8.69
N SER A 280 11.42 10.29 -9.07
CA SER A 280 10.40 11.32 -8.89
C SER A 280 9.85 11.39 -7.48
N CYS A 281 9.80 10.31 -6.70
CA CYS A 281 9.21 10.32 -5.38
C CYS A 281 9.95 11.26 -4.40
N ASP A 282 9.27 11.83 -3.41
CA ASP A 282 9.93 12.42 -2.25
C ASP A 282 10.70 11.31 -1.50
N PRO A 283 12.01 11.47 -1.26
CA PRO A 283 12.80 10.42 -0.62
C PRO A 283 12.29 10.05 0.78
N THR A 284 11.56 10.94 1.46
CA THR A 284 10.98 10.69 2.80
C THR A 284 9.68 9.88 2.78
N ARG A 285 9.15 9.57 1.58
CA ARG A 285 7.88 8.85 1.38
C ARG A 285 8.01 7.56 0.57
N LEU A 286 9.24 7.14 0.33
CA LEU A 286 9.58 5.92 -0.40
C LEU A 286 9.91 4.80 0.58
N MET A 287 9.25 3.66 0.44
CA MET A 287 9.50 2.45 1.22
C MET A 287 9.83 1.27 0.28
N VAL A 288 10.23 0.13 0.85
CA VAL A 288 10.60 -1.07 0.11
C VAL A 288 9.89 -2.30 0.70
N GLU A 289 9.55 -3.23 -0.16
CA GLU A 289 8.81 -4.44 0.20
C GLU A 289 9.23 -5.63 -0.68
N SER A 290 8.82 -6.84 -0.28
CA SER A 290 8.99 -8.03 -1.11
C SER A 290 7.78 -8.32 -2.01
N ASP A 291 6.57 -8.03 -1.53
CA ASP A 291 5.29 -8.48 -2.10
C ASP A 291 5.32 -9.97 -2.49
N PHE A 292 5.83 -10.80 -1.57
CA PHE A 292 6.15 -12.20 -1.88
C PHE A 292 5.50 -13.18 -0.90
N PRO A 293 5.07 -14.37 -1.39
CA PRO A 293 4.34 -15.31 -0.56
C PRO A 293 5.24 -16.18 0.34
N TYR A 294 6.52 -16.32 -0.02
CA TYR A 294 7.46 -17.15 0.75
C TYR A 294 8.22 -16.29 1.77
N ILE A 295 7.95 -16.52 3.05
CA ILE A 295 8.60 -15.76 4.15
C ILE A 295 10.13 -15.86 4.09
N SER A 296 10.68 -16.99 3.61
CA SER A 296 12.11 -17.22 3.48
C SER A 296 12.81 -16.26 2.51
N ASP A 297 12.07 -15.74 1.55
CA ASP A 297 12.61 -14.92 0.47
C ASP A 297 12.45 -13.42 0.74
N THR A 298 11.67 -13.05 1.77
CA THR A 298 11.36 -11.65 2.14
C THR A 298 12.63 -10.83 2.36
N THR A 299 13.63 -11.40 3.04
CA THR A 299 14.90 -10.73 3.33
C THR A 299 15.64 -10.35 2.04
N GLN A 300 15.87 -11.33 1.15
CA GLN A 300 16.61 -11.08 -0.08
C GLN A 300 15.87 -10.13 -1.01
N ARG A 301 14.55 -10.30 -1.16
CA ARG A 301 13.74 -9.49 -2.09
C ARG A 301 13.62 -8.04 -1.66
N THR A 302 13.42 -7.80 -0.36
CA THR A 302 13.38 -6.46 0.21
C THR A 302 14.75 -5.79 0.09
N TRP A 303 15.82 -6.53 0.34
CA TRP A 303 17.19 -6.05 0.15
C TRP A 303 17.49 -5.67 -1.30
N ASP A 304 17.14 -6.53 -2.25
CA ASP A 304 17.34 -6.29 -3.67
C ASP A 304 16.62 -5.02 -4.15
N MET A 305 15.40 -4.80 -3.66
CA MET A 305 14.67 -3.56 -3.95
C MET A 305 15.34 -2.33 -3.31
N LEU A 306 15.83 -2.44 -2.07
CA LEU A 306 16.58 -1.38 -1.41
C LEU A 306 17.85 -1.02 -2.17
N CYS A 307 18.62 -2.03 -2.63
CA CYS A 307 19.80 -1.82 -3.47
C CYS A 307 19.45 -1.08 -4.77
N LEU A 308 18.34 -1.44 -5.41
CA LEU A 308 17.86 -0.72 -6.60
C LEU A 308 17.54 0.73 -6.27
N VAL A 309 16.78 0.99 -5.20
CA VAL A 309 16.46 2.36 -4.78
C VAL A 309 17.74 3.15 -4.49
N ALA A 310 18.69 2.56 -3.77
CA ALA A 310 19.96 3.19 -3.43
C ALA A 310 20.76 3.58 -4.69
N ARG A 311 20.86 2.66 -5.66
CA ARG A 311 21.53 2.89 -6.95
C ARG A 311 20.93 4.07 -7.70
N GLU A 312 19.60 4.08 -7.86
CA GLU A 312 18.90 5.11 -8.63
C GLU A 312 18.89 6.49 -7.97
N ARG A 313 19.10 6.51 -6.65
CA ARG A 313 19.19 7.74 -5.85
C ARG A 313 20.62 8.20 -5.59
N GLY A 314 21.62 7.39 -5.94
CA GLY A 314 23.02 7.62 -5.57
C GLY A 314 23.25 7.61 -4.06
N TRP A 315 22.47 6.84 -3.30
CA TRP A 315 22.66 6.69 -1.86
C TRP A 315 23.72 5.64 -1.56
N ARG A 316 24.54 5.89 -0.53
CA ARG A 316 25.44 4.85 0.00
C ARG A 316 24.60 3.70 0.55
N ILE A 317 25.13 2.49 0.45
CA ILE A 317 24.59 1.32 1.15
C ILE A 317 25.46 1.10 2.39
N GLU A 318 24.82 0.90 3.53
CA GLU A 318 25.49 0.60 4.79
C GLU A 318 26.11 -0.81 4.78
N GLU A 319 27.44 -0.89 5.00
CA GLU A 319 28.15 -2.16 5.26
C GLU A 319 28.10 -2.54 6.75
N GLU A 320 28.22 -1.53 7.61
CA GLU A 320 28.09 -1.60 9.05
C GLU A 320 27.13 -0.51 9.55
N TRP A 321 26.57 -0.72 10.74
CA TRP A 321 25.69 0.28 11.37
C TRP A 321 26.52 1.29 12.17
N ASP A 322 26.75 2.47 11.58
CA ASP A 322 27.66 3.50 12.07
C ASP A 322 26.96 4.74 12.67
N TYR A 323 25.64 4.69 12.85
CA TYR A 323 24.86 5.80 13.40
C TYR A 323 24.85 5.78 14.93
N GLN A 324 25.11 6.94 15.53
CA GLN A 324 24.91 7.13 16.97
C GLN A 324 23.41 7.08 17.31
N GLU A 325 23.07 6.38 18.40
CA GLU A 325 21.75 6.50 19.02
C GLU A 325 21.55 7.95 19.47
N THR A 326 20.91 8.77 18.63
CA THR A 326 20.66 10.19 18.93
C THR A 326 19.19 10.44 19.20
N THR A 327 18.98 11.19 20.29
CA THR A 327 17.72 11.76 20.78
C THR A 327 17.00 12.60 19.71
N GLU A 328 15.70 12.34 19.56
CA GLU A 328 14.68 13.14 18.85
C GLU A 328 15.16 13.92 17.61
N GLN A 329 15.18 13.25 16.45
CA GLN A 329 15.45 13.87 15.16
C GLN A 329 14.17 14.44 14.53
N ALA A 330 14.31 15.56 13.81
CA ALA A 330 13.20 16.26 13.17
C ALA A 330 12.55 15.40 12.06
N GLU A 331 11.35 14.89 12.32
CA GLU A 331 10.59 14.03 11.42
C GLU A 331 10.43 14.63 10.01
N GLY A 332 10.74 13.83 8.98
CA GLY A 332 10.56 14.23 7.58
C GLY A 332 11.75 15.01 6.98
N LYS A 333 12.94 14.86 7.55
CA LYS A 333 14.19 15.30 6.91
C LYS A 333 15.21 14.18 6.89
N HIS A 334 15.94 14.16 5.80
CA HIS A 334 16.92 13.17 5.43
C HIS A 334 18.28 13.85 5.43
N GLU A 335 19.24 13.40 6.23
CA GLU A 335 20.59 13.97 6.21
C GLU A 335 21.37 13.44 5.00
N GLU A 336 22.25 14.24 4.41
CA GLU A 336 23.02 13.84 3.22
C GLU A 336 23.95 12.65 3.51
N THR A 337 24.45 12.54 4.74
CA THR A 337 25.36 11.46 5.20
C THR A 337 24.68 10.10 5.35
N TRP A 338 23.34 10.07 5.38
CA TRP A 338 22.60 8.83 5.53
C TRP A 338 22.67 7.97 4.28
N GLY A 339 22.91 6.68 4.49
CA GLY A 339 22.72 5.63 3.51
C GLY A 339 21.27 5.22 3.38
N ALA A 340 21.05 4.27 2.47
CA ALA A 340 19.73 3.83 2.08
C ALA A 340 18.98 3.17 3.24
N VAL A 341 19.65 2.36 4.06
CA VAL A 341 19.01 1.65 5.18
C VAL A 341 18.50 2.64 6.22
N LYS A 342 19.30 3.63 6.61
CA LYS A 342 18.86 4.64 7.58
C LYS A 342 17.69 5.48 7.09
N ARG A 343 17.67 5.79 5.79
CA ARG A 343 16.55 6.49 5.14
C ARG A 343 15.27 5.66 5.19
N MET A 344 15.35 4.37 4.85
CA MET A 344 14.21 3.46 4.91
C MET A 344 13.69 3.28 6.34
N GLU A 345 14.58 3.10 7.31
CA GLU A 345 14.23 3.03 8.73
C GLU A 345 13.49 4.31 9.17
N SER A 346 14.01 5.49 8.83
CA SER A 346 13.37 6.77 9.15
C SER A 346 12.00 6.93 8.49
N ASN A 347 11.85 6.47 7.25
CA ASN A 347 10.58 6.54 6.53
C ASN A 347 9.54 5.65 7.18
N TRP A 348 9.91 4.39 7.48
CA TRP A 348 9.05 3.46 8.20
C TRP A 348 8.65 3.98 9.59
N ASN A 349 9.59 4.51 10.36
CA ASN A 349 9.31 5.07 11.68
C ASN A 349 8.36 6.27 11.63
N THR A 350 8.42 7.08 10.56
CA THR A 350 7.48 8.18 10.35
C THR A 350 6.12 7.65 9.92
N PHE A 351 6.09 6.67 9.02
CA PHE A 351 4.86 6.02 8.55
C PHE A 351 4.11 5.35 9.72
N SER A 352 4.80 4.57 10.56
CA SER A 352 4.20 3.78 11.63
C SER A 352 3.59 4.62 12.77
N LYS A 353 4.13 5.82 13.03
CA LYS A 353 3.58 6.77 14.01
C LYS A 353 2.23 7.38 13.64
N GLY A 354 1.80 7.24 12.38
CA GLY A 354 0.61 7.89 11.85
C GLY A 354 0.90 9.29 11.28
N GLY A 355 -0.10 9.84 10.59
CA GLY A 355 0.02 11.12 9.91
C GLY A 355 0.01 12.30 10.89
N LYS A 356 0.56 13.43 10.44
CA LYS A 356 0.73 14.65 11.27
C LYS A 356 -0.58 15.45 11.47
N GLY A 357 -1.72 14.93 10.99
CA GLY A 357 -2.99 15.64 10.95
C GLY A 357 -3.01 16.71 9.86
N LEU A 358 -4.11 17.47 9.78
CA LEU A 358 -4.14 18.66 8.92
C LEU A 358 -3.06 19.63 9.39
N LEU A 359 -2.02 19.83 8.57
CA LEU A 359 -1.16 20.99 8.76
C LEU A 359 -2.06 22.24 8.70
N PRO A 360 -1.85 23.24 9.58
CA PRO A 360 -2.48 24.54 9.41
C PRO A 360 -2.24 24.98 7.98
N ASN A 361 -3.28 25.38 7.25
CA ASN A 361 -3.15 25.91 5.89
C ASN A 361 -1.96 26.88 5.89
N GLN A 362 -0.85 26.49 5.26
CA GLN A 362 0.14 27.46 4.90
C GLN A 362 -0.58 28.35 3.89
N GLU A 363 -0.98 29.55 4.31
CA GLU A 363 -1.63 30.54 3.44
C GLU A 363 -0.87 30.52 2.11
N SER A 364 -1.58 30.18 1.03
CA SER A 364 -0.93 30.16 -0.27
C SER A 364 -0.36 31.56 -0.54
N LYS A 365 0.75 31.68 -1.28
CA LYS A 365 1.28 33.01 -1.65
C LYS A 365 0.20 33.90 -2.27
N LYS A 366 -0.82 33.31 -2.91
CA LYS A 366 -1.97 34.00 -3.48
C LYS A 366 -2.92 34.52 -2.40
N ASP A 367 -3.27 33.69 -1.40
CA ASP A 367 -4.14 34.07 -0.29
C ASP A 367 -3.46 35.10 0.62
N ARG A 368 -2.16 34.92 0.87
CA ARG A 368 -1.35 35.91 1.61
C ARG A 368 -1.31 37.25 0.88
N ARG A 369 -1.16 37.26 -0.44
CA ARG A 369 -1.19 38.48 -1.26
C ARG A 369 -2.58 39.11 -1.32
N LEU A 370 -3.64 38.30 -1.34
CA LEU A 370 -5.03 38.77 -1.30
C LEU A 370 -5.37 39.38 0.07
N ASN A 371 -4.95 38.73 1.15
CA ASN A 371 -5.12 39.23 2.52
C ASN A 371 -4.27 40.48 2.77
N GLU A 372 -3.06 40.57 2.22
CA GLU A 372 -2.24 41.79 2.25
C GLU A 372 -2.89 42.93 1.46
N LEU A 373 -3.48 42.65 0.29
CA LEU A 373 -4.23 43.64 -0.49
C LEU A 373 -5.49 44.10 0.25
N GLN A 374 -6.25 43.19 0.86
CA GLN A 374 -7.44 43.52 1.64
C GLN A 374 -7.10 44.37 2.88
N ARG A 375 -5.98 44.11 3.56
CA ARG A 375 -5.51 44.98 4.65
C ARG A 375 -5.04 46.35 4.17
N LYS A 376 -4.44 46.42 2.97
CA LYS A 376 -3.92 47.67 2.40
C LYS A 376 -5.03 48.61 1.90
N TYR A 377 -6.19 48.05 1.54
CA TYR A 377 -7.36 48.81 1.07
C TYR A 377 -8.53 48.72 2.05
N ALA A 378 -8.30 48.28 3.28
CA ALA A 378 -9.27 48.45 4.34
C ALA A 378 -9.45 49.96 4.56
N PRO A 379 -10.68 50.48 4.53
CA PRO A 379 -10.90 51.89 4.83
C PRO A 379 -10.38 52.16 6.25
N ASP A 380 -9.58 53.21 6.40
CA ASP A 380 -9.23 53.72 7.71
C ASP A 380 -10.54 54.22 8.33
N ASP A 381 -11.02 53.55 9.39
CA ASP A 381 -12.05 54.10 10.27
C ASP A 381 -11.42 55.26 11.07
N GLU A 382 -11.07 56.35 10.37
CA GLU A 382 -11.01 57.70 10.92
C GLU A 382 -12.35 58.36 10.64
N ASP A 383 -13.34 58.03 11.47
CA ASP A 383 -14.40 58.95 11.86
C ASP A 383 -14.96 58.45 13.20
N SER A 384 -14.14 58.64 14.24
CA SER A 384 -14.65 58.89 15.58
C SER A 384 -15.02 60.38 15.67
N ASP A 385 -16.31 60.67 15.73
CA ASP A 385 -16.88 61.72 16.60
C ASP A 385 -18.38 61.43 16.86
#